data_AF-A0A9D6DKS1-F1
#
_entry.id   AF-A0A9D6DKS1-F1
#
_cell.length_a   1.000
_cell.length_b   1.000
_cell.length_c   1.000
_cell.angle_alpha   90.00
_cell.angle_beta   90.00
_cell.angle_gamma   90.00
#
_symmetry.space_group_name_H-M   'P 1'
#
loop_
_entity.id
_entity.type
_entity.pdbx_description
1 polymer ?
#
loop_
_entity_poly.entity_id
_entity_poly.type
_entity_poly.pdbx_seq_one_letter_code
_entity_poly.pdbx_strand_id
1 'polypeptide(L)'
;MRYLLSSLIVGGLLYGGFIFIREKNTLEITLADLKNSVNGTAVAPGQGAPEATSTPPGAAPVVGRVKDIEPQGKLQNPPEVIKAIYATSWSAGTESRIAALIKLIKETELNAIVIDIKDFSGHVLYDIDNADVAKYGAKEVRIPRLNALLA
;
A
#
# COMPACT_ATOMS: atom_id res chain seq x y z
N MET A 1 -0.27 44.21 31.95
CA MET A 1 0.29 44.09 30.57
C MET A 1 1.09 42.81 30.30
N ARG A 2 1.29 41.88 31.25
CA ARG A 2 2.10 40.66 31.01
C ARG A 2 1.34 39.49 30.36
N TYR A 3 0.01 39.52 30.34
CA TYR A 3 -0.83 38.40 29.84
C TYR A 3 -1.41 38.61 28.43
N LEU A 4 -1.30 39.82 27.88
CA LEU A 4 -1.82 40.16 26.54
C LEU A 4 -0.89 39.67 25.41
N LEU A 5 0.40 39.55 25.68
CA LEU A 5 1.37 39.05 24.70
C LEU A 5 1.36 37.51 24.61
N SER A 6 1.03 36.84 25.71
CA SER A 6 0.95 35.37 25.76
C SER A 6 -0.32 34.80 25.10
N SER A 7 -1.45 35.51 25.13
CA SER A 7 -2.70 35.03 24.51
C SER A 7 -2.67 35.09 22.99
N LEU A 8 -1.96 36.08 22.40
CA LEU A 8 -1.85 36.23 20.95
C LEU A 8 -1.04 35.08 20.32
N ILE A 9 -0.01 34.60 21.01
CA ILE A 9 0.87 33.51 20.54
C ILE A 9 0.14 32.17 20.59
N VAL A 10 -0.62 31.90 21.67
CA VAL A 10 -1.40 30.67 21.81
C VAL A 10 -2.58 30.64 20.81
N GLY A 11 -3.24 31.77 20.57
CA GLY A 11 -4.30 31.88 19.57
C GLY A 11 -3.82 31.65 18.13
N GLY A 12 -2.64 32.15 17.78
CA GLY A 12 -2.04 31.95 16.45
C GLY A 12 -1.65 30.50 16.16
N LEU A 13 -1.14 29.77 17.17
CA LEU A 13 -0.79 28.35 17.04
C LEU A 13 -2.03 27.46 16.87
N LEU A 14 -3.10 27.74 17.61
CA LEU A 14 -4.36 26.99 17.50
C LEU A 14 -5.09 27.27 16.18
N TYR A 15 -5.07 28.52 15.69
CA TYR A 15 -5.70 28.88 14.41
C TYR A 15 -4.89 28.38 13.20
N GLY A 16 -3.56 28.46 13.25
CA GLY A 16 -2.67 27.95 12.19
C GLY A 16 -2.74 26.43 12.05
N GLY A 17 -2.77 25.68 13.17
CA GLY A 17 -2.96 24.23 13.16
C GLY A 17 -4.31 23.81 12.60
N PHE A 18 -5.38 24.58 12.86
CA PHE A 18 -6.72 24.27 12.38
C PHE A 18 -6.90 24.51 10.86
N ILE A 19 -6.16 25.45 10.26
CA ILE A 19 -6.16 25.65 8.80
C ILE A 19 -5.33 24.57 8.08
N PHE A 20 -4.19 24.16 8.64
CA PHE A 20 -3.33 23.14 8.03
C PHE A 20 -4.01 21.75 7.94
N ILE A 21 -4.91 21.43 8.88
CA ILE A 21 -5.63 20.14 8.89
C ILE A 21 -6.74 20.05 7.81
N ARG A 22 -7.15 21.16 7.16
CA ARG A 22 -8.24 21.17 6.15
C ARG A 22 -7.78 21.19 4.70
N GLU A 23 -6.49 21.07 4.40
CA GLU A 23 -6.03 20.97 3.02
C GLU A 23 -6.41 19.60 2.43
N LYS A 24 -7.22 19.59 1.37
CA LYS A 24 -7.72 18.35 0.77
C LYS A 24 -6.63 17.72 -0.09
N ASN A 25 -6.24 16.48 0.23
CA ASN A 25 -5.33 15.63 -0.55
C ASN A 25 -5.99 15.06 -1.82
N THR A 26 -6.59 15.91 -2.65
CA THR A 26 -7.13 15.50 -3.96
C THR A 26 -6.20 15.98 -5.05
N LEU A 27 -5.48 15.05 -5.67
CA LEU A 27 -4.66 15.30 -6.84
C LEU A 27 -5.52 15.05 -8.09
N GLU A 28 -5.84 16.11 -8.84
CA GLU A 28 -6.45 15.97 -10.15
C GLU A 28 -5.38 15.64 -11.18
N ILE A 29 -5.49 14.46 -11.79
CA ILE A 29 -4.59 14.03 -12.87
C ILE A 29 -5.03 14.73 -14.15
N THR A 30 -4.19 15.60 -14.71
CA THR A 30 -4.49 16.29 -15.96
C THR A 30 -4.00 15.50 -17.17
N LEU A 31 -4.55 15.78 -18.35
CA LEU A 31 -4.05 15.17 -19.60
C LEU A 31 -2.58 15.52 -19.90
N ALA A 32 -2.05 16.58 -19.29
CA ALA A 32 -0.64 16.94 -19.41
C ALA A 32 0.26 16.01 -18.57
N ASP A 33 -0.20 15.59 -17.39
CA ASP A 33 0.54 14.68 -16.50
C ASP A 33 0.69 13.29 -17.12
N LEU A 34 -0.33 12.82 -17.85
CA LEU A 34 -0.29 11.57 -18.62
C LEU A 34 0.72 11.62 -19.77
N LYS A 35 0.91 12.79 -20.41
CA LYS A 35 1.89 12.96 -21.50
C LYS A 35 3.32 13.10 -20.97
N ASN A 36 3.49 13.67 -19.78
CA ASN A 36 4.80 13.81 -19.14
C ASN A 36 5.29 12.51 -18.48
N SER A 37 4.39 11.62 -18.04
CA SER A 37 4.76 10.28 -17.56
C SER A 37 5.38 9.41 -18.67
N VAL A 38 4.97 9.62 -19.93
CA VAL A 38 5.53 8.90 -21.09
C VAL A 38 6.94 9.38 -21.47
N ASN A 39 7.37 10.56 -21.03
CA ASN A 39 8.65 11.18 -21.41
C ASN A 39 9.42 11.71 -20.19
N GLY A 40 9.67 10.83 -19.21
CA GLY A 40 10.24 11.18 -17.91
C GLY A 40 11.45 12.12 -17.96
N THR A 41 11.41 13.16 -17.13
CA THR A 41 12.60 13.86 -16.62
C THR A 41 12.35 14.20 -15.16
N ALA A 42 13.21 13.70 -14.29
CA ALA A 42 13.11 13.79 -12.83
C ALA A 42 13.43 15.19 -12.30
N VAL A 43 12.75 15.62 -11.23
CA VAL A 43 13.18 16.74 -10.38
C VAL A 43 12.93 16.40 -8.90
N ALA A 44 13.92 16.73 -8.07
CA ALA A 44 14.15 16.33 -6.68
C ALA A 44 13.35 17.16 -5.62
N PRO A 45 13.40 16.81 -4.31
CA PRO A 45 12.36 17.09 -3.30
C PRO A 45 12.73 18.15 -2.22
N GLY A 46 11.71 18.64 -1.50
CA GLY A 46 11.82 19.30 -0.18
C GLY A 46 10.44 19.31 0.50
N GLN A 47 10.15 18.40 1.44
CA GLN A 47 10.38 18.42 2.91
C GLN A 47 9.39 19.27 3.74
N GLY A 48 8.60 18.59 4.60
CA GLY A 48 7.92 19.17 5.76
C GLY A 48 6.66 18.43 6.22
N ALA A 49 6.74 17.67 7.32
CA ALA A 49 5.76 16.69 7.85
C ALA A 49 4.60 17.33 8.68
N PRO A 50 3.58 16.54 9.12
CA PRO A 50 3.77 15.86 10.40
C PRO A 50 3.25 14.40 10.47
N GLU A 51 3.92 13.74 11.40
CA GLU A 51 3.76 12.42 11.99
C GLU A 51 2.36 12.17 12.57
N ALA A 52 1.73 11.06 12.16
CA ALA A 52 0.65 10.44 12.91
C ALA A 52 1.16 9.13 13.49
N THR A 53 1.41 9.15 14.80
CA THR A 53 1.70 7.98 15.61
C THR A 53 0.49 7.07 15.64
N SER A 54 0.43 6.11 14.72
CA SER A 54 -0.25 4.84 14.96
C SER A 54 0.84 3.79 15.07
N THR A 55 1.24 3.43 16.28
CA THR A 55 2.03 2.20 16.50
C THR A 55 1.14 1.02 16.10
N PRO A 56 1.41 0.30 15.00
CA PRO A 56 0.74 -0.96 14.75
C PRO A 56 1.34 -1.98 15.74
N PRO A 57 0.54 -2.69 16.54
CA PRO A 57 1.06 -3.76 17.37
C PRO A 57 1.62 -4.86 16.45
N GLY A 58 2.94 -5.04 16.47
CA GLY A 58 3.59 -6.20 15.85
C GLY A 58 3.96 -6.05 14.37
N ALA A 59 4.72 -5.01 14.02
CA ALA A 59 5.62 -5.13 12.87
C ALA A 59 6.73 -6.13 13.24
N ALA A 60 6.49 -7.41 12.96
CA ALA A 60 7.53 -8.42 13.00
C ALA A 60 8.70 -7.96 12.11
N PRO A 61 9.96 -8.24 12.50
CA PRO A 61 11.12 -7.79 11.77
C PRO A 61 11.04 -8.33 10.34
N VAL A 62 11.31 -7.46 9.37
CA VAL A 62 11.40 -7.82 7.95
C VAL A 62 12.57 -8.80 7.81
N VAL A 63 12.26 -10.10 7.92
CA VAL A 63 13.16 -11.20 7.63
C VAL A 63 13.66 -11.01 6.20
N GLY A 64 14.99 -11.10 6.04
CA GLY A 64 15.75 -10.61 4.90
C GLY A 64 15.20 -11.01 3.54
N ARG A 65 15.52 -10.19 2.51
CA ARG A 65 15.12 -10.32 1.10
C ARG A 65 14.95 -11.79 0.67
N VAL A 66 13.77 -12.33 0.87
CA VAL A 66 13.46 -13.65 0.33
C VAL A 66 13.12 -13.38 -1.12
N LYS A 67 13.98 -13.85 -2.03
CA LYS A 67 13.84 -13.64 -3.45
C LYS A 67 12.51 -14.24 -3.90
N ASP A 68 11.59 -13.42 -4.40
CA ASP A 68 10.39 -13.93 -5.04
C ASP A 68 10.78 -14.71 -6.30
N ILE A 69 9.97 -15.70 -6.66
CA ILE A 69 10.19 -16.42 -7.91
C ILE A 69 9.70 -15.57 -9.09
N GLU A 70 10.10 -15.93 -10.31
CA GLU A 70 9.63 -15.24 -11.50
C GLU A 70 8.10 -15.29 -11.60
N PRO A 71 7.45 -14.26 -12.15
CA PRO A 71 6.01 -14.24 -12.36
C PRO A 71 5.54 -15.50 -13.08
N GLN A 72 4.54 -16.16 -12.50
CA GLN A 72 3.97 -17.35 -13.11
C GLN A 72 3.15 -16.98 -14.35
N GLY A 73 3.28 -17.80 -15.41
CA GLY A 73 2.50 -17.62 -16.63
C GLY A 73 1.02 -17.88 -16.44
N LYS A 74 0.21 -17.50 -17.43
CA LYS A 74 -1.21 -17.86 -17.47
C LYS A 74 -1.35 -19.39 -17.60
N LEU A 75 -2.36 -19.96 -16.95
CA LEU A 75 -2.72 -21.37 -17.12
C LEU A 75 -3.08 -21.66 -18.58
N GLN A 76 -2.57 -22.75 -19.14
CA GLN A 76 -2.87 -23.16 -20.53
C GLN A 76 -4.34 -23.56 -20.68
N ASN A 77 -4.89 -24.26 -19.69
CA ASN A 77 -6.28 -24.72 -19.64
C ASN A 77 -6.93 -24.27 -18.32
N PRO A 78 -7.33 -22.99 -18.18
CA PRO A 78 -8.01 -22.54 -16.98
C PRO A 78 -9.40 -23.19 -16.87
N PRO A 79 -9.90 -23.44 -15.65
CA PRO A 79 -11.26 -23.94 -15.46
C PRO A 79 -12.29 -22.95 -15.98
N GLU A 80 -13.36 -23.44 -16.59
CA GLU A 80 -14.47 -22.61 -17.11
C GLU A 80 -15.17 -21.83 -16.00
N VAL A 81 -15.30 -22.44 -14.82
CA VAL A 81 -15.91 -21.82 -13.64
C VAL A 81 -14.85 -21.63 -12.56
N ILE A 82 -14.67 -20.38 -12.14
CA ILE A 82 -13.77 -20.00 -11.05
C ILE A 82 -14.59 -19.77 -9.78
N LYS A 83 -14.27 -20.51 -8.73
CA LYS A 83 -14.85 -20.38 -7.39
C LYS A 83 -13.75 -19.90 -6.44
N ALA A 84 -13.67 -18.59 -6.28
CA ALA A 84 -12.58 -17.96 -5.57
C ALA A 84 -12.96 -17.50 -4.17
N ILE A 85 -11.98 -17.52 -3.26
CA ILE A 85 -12.05 -16.81 -1.98
C ILE A 85 -11.21 -15.54 -2.04
N TYR A 86 -11.71 -14.44 -1.49
CA TYR A 86 -10.95 -13.19 -1.37
C TYR A 86 -10.08 -13.22 -0.11
N ALA A 87 -8.83 -12.79 -0.24
CA ALA A 87 -7.88 -12.64 0.85
C ALA A 87 -7.23 -11.26 0.79
N THR A 88 -7.25 -10.54 1.90
CA THR A 88 -6.50 -9.29 2.04
C THR A 88 -5.00 -9.56 2.14
N SER A 89 -4.20 -8.53 1.95
CA SER A 89 -2.74 -8.56 2.12
C SER A 89 -2.30 -9.10 3.48
N TRP A 90 -3.07 -8.86 4.54
CA TRP A 90 -2.78 -9.37 5.88
C TRP A 90 -2.88 -10.88 5.95
N SER A 91 -3.89 -11.44 5.28
CA SER A 91 -4.05 -12.89 5.17
C SER A 91 -3.01 -13.47 4.21
N ALA A 92 -2.77 -12.81 3.07
CA ALA A 92 -1.84 -13.26 2.06
C ALA A 92 -0.36 -13.20 2.48
N GLY A 93 0.01 -12.22 3.30
CA GLY A 93 1.36 -12.09 3.86
C GLY A 93 1.64 -13.03 5.03
N THR A 94 0.62 -13.73 5.55
CA THR A 94 0.77 -14.64 6.70
C THR A 94 0.76 -16.09 6.24
N GLU A 95 1.90 -16.78 6.34
CA GLU A 95 2.06 -18.17 5.86
C GLU A 95 0.99 -19.13 6.41
N SER A 96 0.68 -19.06 7.70
CA SER A 96 -0.33 -19.93 8.33
C SER A 96 -1.76 -19.67 7.82
N ARG A 97 -2.08 -18.44 7.44
CA ARG A 97 -3.39 -18.06 6.88
C ARG A 97 -3.51 -18.55 5.44
N ILE A 98 -2.49 -18.33 4.62
CA ILE A 98 -2.44 -18.89 3.26
C ILE A 98 -2.51 -20.42 3.30
N ALA A 99 -1.77 -21.08 4.19
CA ALA A 99 -1.83 -22.54 4.33
C ALA A 99 -3.25 -23.03 4.65
N ALA A 100 -3.99 -22.33 5.52
CA ALA A 100 -5.38 -22.63 5.82
C ALA A 100 -6.32 -22.43 4.60
N LEU A 101 -6.11 -21.38 3.80
CA LEU A 101 -6.86 -21.15 2.57
C LEU A 101 -6.58 -22.21 1.50
N ILE A 102 -5.31 -22.61 1.35
CA ILE A 102 -4.92 -23.70 0.44
C ILE A 102 -5.57 -25.02 0.89
N LYS A 103 -5.60 -25.30 2.20
CA LYS A 103 -6.28 -26.47 2.74
C LYS A 103 -7.78 -26.44 2.39
N LEU A 104 -8.44 -25.30 2.58
CA LEU A 104 -9.85 -25.13 2.23
C LEU A 104 -10.10 -25.39 0.74
N ILE A 105 -9.23 -24.88 -0.14
CA ILE A 105 -9.29 -25.14 -1.59
C ILE A 105 -9.15 -26.64 -1.90
N LYS A 106 -8.25 -27.35 -1.22
CA LYS A 106 -8.06 -28.79 -1.41
C LYS A 106 -9.24 -29.65 -0.92
N GLU A 107 -10.02 -29.15 0.03
CA GLU A 107 -11.10 -29.88 0.69
C GLU A 107 -12.50 -29.52 0.16
N THR A 108 -12.60 -28.50 -0.69
CA THR A 108 -13.88 -27.96 -1.20
C THR A 108 -13.85 -27.80 -2.72
N GLU A 109 -14.92 -27.26 -3.29
CA GLU A 109 -15.02 -26.92 -4.71
C GLU A 109 -14.31 -25.61 -5.09
N LEU A 110 -13.71 -24.89 -4.13
CA LEU A 110 -12.95 -23.68 -4.41
C LEU A 110 -11.70 -24.00 -5.23
N ASN A 111 -11.34 -23.11 -6.15
CA ASN A 111 -10.20 -23.32 -7.06
C ASN A 111 -9.33 -22.08 -7.29
N ALA A 112 -9.57 -20.99 -6.57
CA ALA A 112 -8.79 -19.76 -6.70
C ALA A 112 -8.79 -18.93 -5.41
N ILE A 113 -7.78 -18.06 -5.29
CA ILE A 113 -7.73 -16.99 -4.28
C ILE A 113 -7.57 -15.66 -5.02
N VAL A 114 -8.35 -14.65 -4.65
CA VAL A 114 -8.16 -13.26 -5.12
C VAL A 114 -7.43 -12.49 -4.03
N ILE A 115 -6.25 -11.98 -4.35
CA ILE A 115 -5.41 -11.20 -3.44
C ILE A 115 -5.32 -9.76 -3.94
N ASP A 116 -5.47 -8.80 -3.05
CA ASP A 116 -5.26 -7.39 -3.35
C ASP A 116 -3.77 -7.04 -3.39
N ILE A 117 -3.32 -6.61 -4.57
CA ILE A 117 -1.97 -6.02 -4.72
C ILE A 117 -1.95 -4.58 -4.19
N LYS A 118 -3.11 -3.91 -4.21
CA LYS A 118 -3.32 -2.57 -3.66
C LYS A 118 -4.66 -2.53 -2.95
N ASP A 119 -4.69 -2.12 -1.69
CA ASP A 119 -5.93 -2.04 -0.92
C ASP A 119 -6.58 -0.64 -1.01
N PHE A 120 -7.62 -0.43 -0.21
CA PHE A 120 -8.37 0.82 -0.11
C PHE A 120 -7.55 1.99 0.47
N SER A 121 -6.46 1.71 1.20
CA SER A 121 -5.60 2.74 1.79
C SER A 121 -4.75 3.48 0.74
N GLY A 122 -4.70 2.94 -0.48
CA GLY A 122 -3.91 3.50 -1.57
C GLY A 122 -2.50 2.93 -1.68
N HIS A 123 -2.08 2.08 -0.74
CA HIS A 123 -0.76 1.44 -0.78
C HIS A 123 -0.74 0.19 -1.63
N VAL A 124 0.35 0.02 -2.38
CA VAL A 124 0.74 -1.21 -3.06
C VAL A 124 1.52 -2.10 -2.09
N LEU A 125 1.04 -3.33 -1.96
CA LEU A 125 1.35 -4.24 -0.86
C LEU A 125 2.30 -5.38 -1.26
N TYR A 126 2.72 -5.38 -2.52
CA TYR A 126 3.72 -6.25 -3.11
C TYR A 126 4.91 -5.42 -3.58
N ASP A 127 6.11 -6.01 -3.56
CA ASP A 127 7.33 -5.32 -4.00
C ASP A 127 7.37 -5.24 -5.53
N ILE A 128 6.81 -4.16 -6.07
CA ILE A 128 6.87 -3.84 -7.50
C ILE A 128 7.87 -2.71 -7.76
N ASP A 129 8.59 -2.83 -8.87
CA ASP A 129 9.43 -1.77 -9.41
C ASP A 129 8.57 -0.87 -10.32
N ASN A 130 7.96 0.16 -9.72
CA ASN A 130 7.11 1.12 -10.43
C ASN A 130 7.43 2.54 -9.98
N ALA A 131 7.75 3.40 -10.95
CA ALA A 131 8.17 4.78 -10.71
C ALA A 131 7.08 5.63 -10.02
N ASP A 132 5.81 5.43 -10.37
CA ASP A 132 4.70 6.18 -9.76
C ASP A 132 4.47 5.76 -8.31
N VAL A 133 4.55 4.47 -8.01
CA VAL A 133 4.44 3.96 -6.62
C VAL A 133 5.51 4.58 -5.73
N ALA A 134 6.75 4.68 -6.22
CA ALA A 134 7.83 5.35 -5.52
C ALA A 134 7.60 6.86 -5.41
N LYS A 135 7.20 7.53 -6.51
CA LYS A 135 6.94 8.98 -6.57
C LYS A 135 5.89 9.42 -5.54
N TYR A 136 4.82 8.65 -5.38
CA TYR A 136 3.71 8.99 -4.48
C TYR A 136 3.85 8.38 -3.08
N GLY A 137 4.97 7.71 -2.76
CA GLY A 137 5.16 7.08 -1.45
C GLY A 137 4.15 5.96 -1.16
N ALA A 138 3.56 5.37 -2.18
CA ALA A 138 2.44 4.43 -2.07
C ALA A 138 2.89 2.98 -1.85
N LYS A 139 4.10 2.74 -1.31
CA LYS A 139 4.66 1.39 -1.13
C LYS A 139 4.59 0.97 0.33
N GLU A 140 3.91 -0.14 0.61
CA GLU A 140 3.87 -0.76 1.94
C GLU A 140 3.89 -2.29 1.79
N VAL A 141 5.08 -2.88 1.67
CA VAL A 141 5.22 -4.32 1.37
C VAL A 141 4.69 -5.17 2.53
N ARG A 142 3.61 -5.90 2.29
CA ARG A 142 3.01 -6.88 3.21
C ARG A 142 3.07 -8.30 2.67
N ILE A 143 3.12 -8.46 1.36
CA ILE A 143 3.25 -9.74 0.66
C ILE A 143 4.65 -9.74 0.03
N PRO A 144 5.70 -10.24 0.71
CA PRO A 144 7.08 -10.13 0.21
C PRO A 144 7.39 -11.11 -0.92
N ARG A 145 6.64 -12.22 -1.02
CA ARG A 145 6.83 -13.30 -2.00
C ARG A 145 5.49 -13.71 -2.58
N LEU A 146 4.97 -12.93 -3.51
CA LEU A 146 3.67 -13.21 -4.10
C LEU A 146 3.73 -14.43 -5.00
N ASN A 147 4.75 -14.52 -5.86
CA ASN A 147 4.84 -15.61 -6.83
C ASN A 147 5.14 -16.94 -6.14
N ALA A 148 5.89 -16.94 -5.04
CA ALA A 148 6.19 -18.15 -4.27
C ALA A 148 4.96 -18.78 -3.58
N LEU A 149 3.81 -18.10 -3.52
CA LEU A 149 2.57 -18.69 -2.98
C LEU A 149 2.02 -19.83 -3.84
N LEU A 150 2.47 -19.93 -5.09
CA LEU A 150 2.03 -20.93 -6.07
C LEU A 150 3.03 -22.09 -6.25
N ALA A 151 4.16 -22.06 -5.54
CA ALA A 151 5.25 -23.02 -5.67
C ALA A 151 5.02 -24.31 -4.85
#